data_AF-A0A0P1A8Z8-F1
#
_entry.id   AF-A0A0P1A8Z8-F1
#
_cell.length_a   1.000
_cell.length_b   1.000
_cell.length_c   1.000
_cell.angle_alpha   90.00
_cell.angle_beta   90.00
_cell.angle_gamma   90.00
#
_symmetry.space_group_name_H-M   'P 1'
#
loop_
_entity.id
_entity.type
_entity.pdbx_description
1 polymer ?
#
loop_
_entity_poly.entity_id
_entity_poly.type
_entity_poly.pdbx_seq_one_letter_code
_entity_poly.pdbx_strand_id
1 'polypeptide(L)'
;MVLRAFWNTGVGLVHRLVMKGSMKKGVLGVSYPSVWKARAGLLDCDVNLHLNNSSYLYNMGLARWFFTAVNGTVWQTIKNRRMILVSCHWMEVEE
;
A
#
# COMPACT_ATOMS: atom_id res chain seq x y z
N MET A 1 0.73 13.89 2.33
CA MET A 1 0.51 12.47 2.70
C MET A 1 -0.71 11.85 2.03
N VAL A 2 -1.89 12.45 2.16
CA VAL A 2 -3.15 11.91 1.59
C VAL A 2 -3.13 11.81 0.05
N LEU A 3 -2.58 12.81 -0.64
CA LEU A 3 -2.45 12.80 -2.11
C LEU A 3 -1.65 11.61 -2.66
N ARG A 4 -0.51 11.28 -2.03
CA ARG A 4 0.31 10.12 -2.40
C ARG A 4 -0.46 8.82 -2.13
N ALA A 5 -1.26 8.73 -1.07
CA ALA A 5 -2.08 7.55 -0.80
C ALA A 5 -3.16 7.36 -1.89
N PHE A 6 -3.88 8.43 -2.26
CA PHE A 6 -4.85 8.38 -3.36
C PHE A 6 -4.20 8.01 -4.69
N TRP A 7 -3.05 8.61 -5.02
CA TRP A 7 -2.30 8.31 -6.23
C TRP A 7 -1.95 6.83 -6.31
N ASN A 8 -1.34 6.29 -5.25
CA ASN A 8 -0.89 4.89 -5.25
C ASN A 8 -2.06 3.90 -5.23
N THR A 9 -3.17 4.23 -4.55
CA THR A 9 -4.40 3.44 -4.65
C THR A 9 -4.94 3.45 -6.08
N GLY A 10 -4.97 4.61 -6.73
CA GLY A 10 -5.39 4.78 -8.12
C GLY A 10 -4.52 4.00 -9.10
N VAL A 11 -3.20 4.08 -8.98
CA VAL A 11 -2.26 3.29 -9.80
C VAL A 11 -2.50 1.79 -9.59
N GLY A 12 -2.75 1.33 -8.37
CA GLY A 12 -3.08 -0.07 -8.09
C GLY A 12 -4.41 -0.53 -8.72
N LEU A 13 -5.42 0.35 -8.75
CA LEU A 13 -6.69 0.10 -9.44
C LEU A 13 -6.50 0.01 -10.96
N VAL A 14 -5.76 0.95 -11.56
CA VAL A 14 -5.44 0.94 -12.99
C VAL A 14 -4.65 -0.32 -13.34
N HIS A 15 -3.65 -0.67 -12.53
CA HIS A 15 -2.85 -1.88 -12.71
C HIS A 15 -3.72 -3.14 -12.70
N ARG A 16 -4.70 -3.23 -11.78
CA ARG A 16 -5.69 -4.31 -11.76
C ARG A 16 -6.55 -4.35 -13.02
N LEU A 17 -6.98 -3.21 -13.54
CA LEU A 17 -7.80 -3.14 -14.75
C LEU A 17 -7.03 -3.61 -15.98
N VAL A 18 -5.76 -3.20 -16.12
CA VAL A 18 -4.88 -3.60 -17.22
C VAL A 18 -4.52 -5.08 -17.13
N MET A 19 -4.20 -5.59 -15.93
CA MET A 19 -3.77 -6.99 -15.74
C MET A 19 -4.91 -7.96 -15.40
N LYS A 20 -6.17 -7.54 -15.60
CA LYS A 20 -7.36 -8.31 -15.20
C LYS A 20 -7.41 -9.73 -15.78
N GLY A 21 -6.89 -9.93 -16.99
CA GLY A 21 -6.84 -11.23 -17.66
C GLY A 21 -5.76 -12.19 -17.12
N SER A 22 -4.71 -11.67 -16.47
CA SER A 22 -3.60 -12.46 -15.95
C SER A 22 -3.71 -12.75 -14.45
N MET A 23 -4.63 -12.07 -13.75
CA MET A 23 -4.84 -12.24 -12.32
C MET A 23 -5.68 -13.49 -12.06
N LYS A 24 -5.00 -14.58 -11.66
CA LYS A 24 -5.66 -15.82 -11.24
C LYS A 24 -6.55 -15.57 -10.02
N LYS A 25 -7.53 -16.44 -9.75
CA LYS A 25 -8.26 -16.43 -8.48
C LYS A 25 -7.30 -16.92 -7.38
N GLY A 26 -6.53 -16.00 -6.81
CA GLY A 26 -5.62 -16.29 -5.70
C GLY A 26 -6.36 -16.82 -4.46
N VAL A 27 -5.61 -17.48 -3.58
CA VAL A 27 -6.12 -17.98 -2.30
C VAL A 27 -6.55 -16.79 -1.44
N LEU A 28 -7.75 -16.84 -0.85
CA LEU A 28 -8.29 -15.79 0.04
C LEU A 28 -8.36 -14.37 -0.56
N GLY A 29 -8.38 -14.24 -1.90
CA GLY A 29 -8.43 -12.94 -2.56
C GLY A 29 -7.08 -12.23 -2.66
N VAL A 30 -5.99 -12.88 -2.27
CA VAL A 30 -4.62 -12.41 -2.51
C VAL A 30 -4.04 -13.23 -3.66
N SER A 31 -3.99 -12.65 -4.86
CA SER A 31 -3.40 -13.32 -6.03
C SER A 31 -2.03 -12.78 -6.41
N TYR A 32 -1.66 -11.59 -5.90
CA TYR A 32 -0.49 -10.87 -6.37
C TYR A 32 0.40 -10.49 -5.19
N PRO A 33 1.60 -11.10 -5.05
CA PRO A 33 2.64 -10.59 -4.17
C PRO A 33 3.19 -9.29 -4.78
N SER A 34 2.77 -8.13 -4.27
CA SER A 34 3.26 -6.85 -4.76
C SER A 34 4.57 -6.47 -4.09
N VAL A 35 5.64 -6.30 -4.87
CA VAL A 35 6.87 -5.68 -4.38
C VAL A 35 6.72 -4.16 -4.43
N TRP A 36 6.92 -3.50 -3.29
CA TRP A 36 6.87 -2.04 -3.19
C TRP A 36 8.27 -1.46 -3.08
N LYS A 37 8.64 -0.59 -4.03
CA LYS A 37 9.91 0.14 -3.98
C LYS A 37 9.63 1.62 -3.71
N ALA A 38 10.05 2.09 -2.55
CA ALA A 38 10.01 3.51 -2.21
C ALA A 38 11.40 4.14 -2.36
N ARG A 39 11.43 5.42 -2.74
CA ARG A 39 12.62 6.26 -2.66
C ARG A 39 12.44 7.23 -1.50
N ALA A 40 13.45 7.36 -0.65
CA ALA A 40 13.47 8.38 0.38
C ALA A 40 13.65 9.75 -0.28
N GLY A 41 12.71 10.66 -0.05
CA GLY A 41 12.85 12.07 -0.41
C GLY A 41 13.37 12.90 0.77
N LEU A 42 13.74 14.15 0.49
CA LEU A 42 14.13 15.13 1.51
C LEU A 42 13.07 15.33 2.61
N LEU A 43 11.79 15.16 2.26
CA LEU A 43 10.65 15.27 3.19
C LEU A 43 10.43 14.01 4.03
N ASP A 44 11.12 12.91 3.72
CA ASP A 44 11.03 11.65 4.47
C ASP A 44 12.16 11.54 5.52
N CYS A 45 13.17 12.43 5.47
CA CYS A 45 14.27 12.52 6.42
C CYS A 45 14.00 13.59 7.50
N ASP A 46 14.48 13.32 8.72
CA ASP A 46 14.42 14.27 9.83
C ASP A 46 15.60 15.26 9.79
N VAL A 47 15.66 16.21 10.73
CA VAL A 47 16.72 17.24 10.85
C VAL A 47 18.12 16.61 10.95
N ASN A 48 18.22 15.40 11.51
CA ASN A 48 19.46 14.62 11.61
C ASN A 48 19.87 13.93 10.29
N LEU A 49 19.19 14.22 9.17
CA LEU A 49 19.38 13.58 7.85
C LEU A 49 19.17 12.06 7.84
N HIS A 50 18.70 11.49 8.96
CA HIS A 50 18.28 10.10 9.05
C HIS A 50 16.84 9.96 8.57
N LEU A 51 16.48 8.77 8.07
CA LEU A 51 15.09 8.51 7.70
C LEU A 51 14.23 8.51 8.97
N ASN A 52 13.16 9.28 8.96
CA ASN A 52 12.30 9.37 10.15
C ASN A 52 11.55 8.03 10.34
N ASN A 53 11.46 7.54 11.58
CA ASN A 53 10.68 6.36 11.96
C ASN A 53 9.24 6.39 11.43
N SER A 54 8.62 7.58 11.42
CA SER A 54 7.28 7.77 10.86
C SER A 54 7.22 7.57 9.33
N SER A 55 8.31 7.85 8.61
CA SER A 55 8.41 7.66 7.16
C SER A 55 8.42 6.19 6.75
N TYR A 56 8.91 5.30 7.62
CA TYR A 56 8.82 3.86 7.38
C TYR A 56 7.37 3.37 7.43
N LEU A 57 6.64 3.72 8.50
CA LEU A 57 5.22 3.37 8.66
C LEU A 57 4.37 3.95 7.54
N TYR A 58 4.70 5.18 7.12
CA TYR A 58 4.04 5.82 6.00
C TYR A 58 4.24 5.06 4.68
N ASN A 59 5.47 4.66 4.36
CA ASN A 59 5.75 3.87 3.15
C ASN A 59 5.11 2.47 3.20
N MET A 60 5.08 1.81 4.35
CA MET A 60 4.33 0.56 4.53
C MET A 60 2.83 0.76 4.30
N GLY A 61 2.27 1.88 4.75
CA GLY A 61 0.88 2.25 4.49
C GLY A 61 0.60 2.42 3.00
N LEU A 62 1.45 3.14 2.27
CA LEU A 62 1.33 3.32 0.82
C LEU A 62 1.40 1.97 0.07
N ALA A 63 2.33 1.10 0.46
CA ALA A 63 2.44 -0.25 -0.09
C ALA A 63 1.15 -1.05 0.10
N ARG A 64 0.55 -0.97 1.30
CA ARG A 64 -0.70 -1.65 1.63
C ARG A 64 -1.89 -1.11 0.82
N TRP A 65 -1.98 0.20 0.62
CA TRP A 65 -3.02 0.80 -0.21
C TRP A 65 -2.91 0.37 -1.68
N PHE A 66 -1.71 0.33 -2.23
CA PHE A 66 -1.46 -0.21 -3.56
C PHE A 66 -1.83 -1.70 -3.67
N PHE A 67 -1.38 -2.52 -2.72
CA PHE A 67 -1.66 -3.96 -2.68
C PHE A 67 -3.16 -4.27 -2.61
N THR A 68 -3.88 -3.60 -1.70
CA THR A 68 -5.32 -3.80 -1.52
C THR A 68 -6.14 -3.29 -2.71
N ALA A 69 -5.65 -2.27 -3.41
CA ALA A 69 -6.23 -1.82 -4.68
C ALA A 69 -6.01 -2.85 -5.80
N VAL A 70 -4.79 -3.38 -5.95
CA VAL A 70 -4.47 -4.40 -6.96
C VAL A 70 -5.29 -5.68 -6.72
N ASN A 71 -5.36 -6.16 -5.48
CA ASN A 71 -6.17 -7.34 -5.12
C ASN A 71 -7.67 -7.07 -5.10
N GLY A 72 -8.11 -5.82 -5.23
CA GLY A 72 -9.51 -5.42 -5.35
C GLY A 72 -10.28 -5.47 -4.05
N THR A 73 -9.58 -5.66 -2.93
CA THR A 73 -10.13 -5.55 -1.57
C THR A 73 -10.75 -4.18 -1.36
N VAL A 74 -10.10 -3.11 -1.85
CA VAL A 74 -10.61 -1.72 -1.79
C VAL A 74 -11.97 -1.59 -2.48
N TRP A 75 -12.13 -2.22 -3.65
CA TRP A 75 -13.41 -2.21 -4.37
C TRP A 75 -14.50 -2.94 -3.60
N GLN A 76 -14.17 -4.11 -3.01
CA GLN A 76 -15.11 -4.88 -2.21
C GLN A 76 -15.51 -4.17 -0.91
N THR A 77 -14.57 -3.48 -0.25
CA THR A 77 -14.86 -2.69 0.97
C THR A 77 -15.79 -1.52 0.67
N ILE A 78 -15.59 -0.83 -0.45
CA ILE A 78 -16.49 0.26 -0.89
C ILE A 78 -17.87 -0.28 -1.23
N LYS A 79 -17.94 -1.33 -2.06
CA LYS A 79 -19.22 -1.95 -2.48
C LYS A 79 -20.05 -2.43 -1.29
N ASN A 80 -19.39 -3.06 -0.31
CA ASN A 80 -20.06 -3.64 0.85
C ASN A 80 -20.15 -2.69 2.05
N ARG A 81 -19.73 -1.42 1.89
CA ARG A 81 -19.66 -0.41 2.97
C ARG A 81 -18.96 -0.92 4.24
N ARG A 82 -17.88 -1.69 4.07
CA ARG A 82 -17.07 -2.23 5.17
C ARG A 82 -15.80 -1.42 5.34
N MET A 83 -15.40 -1.21 6.60
CA MET A 83 -14.13 -0.57 6.95
C MET A 83 -13.13 -1.63 7.41
N ILE A 84 -11.87 -1.46 7.00
CA ILE A 84 -10.74 -2.25 7.48
C ILE A 84 -9.94 -1.34 8.41
N LEU A 85 -9.82 -1.75 9.67
CA LEU A 85 -9.06 -1.03 10.70
C LEU A 85 -7.76 -1.77 10.96
N VAL A 86 -6.68 -1.01 11.11
CA VAL A 86 -5.40 -1.55 11.54
C VAL A 86 -5.42 -1.61 13.07
N SER A 87 -5.46 -2.82 13.64
CA SER A 87 -5.53 -3.00 15.09
C SER A 87 -4.16 -2.90 15.76
N CYS A 88 -3.13 -3.47 15.14
CA CYS A 88 -1.76 -3.44 15.65
C CYS A 88 -0.78 -3.43 14.48
N HIS A 89 0.45 -3.01 14.79
CA HIS A 89 1.58 -3.03 13.87
C HIS A 89 2.83 -3.32 14.70
N TRP A 90 3.69 -4.17 14.15
CA TRP A 90 4.99 -4.47 14.72
C TRP A 90 6.02 -4.28 13.62
N MET A 91 7.08 -3.54 13.94
CA MET A 91 8.11 -3.19 12.99
C MET A 91 9.46 -3.32 13.67
N GLU A 92 10.34 -4.08 13.03
CA GLU A 92 11.73 -4.25 13.40
C GLU A 92 12.58 -3.55 12.34
N VAL A 93 13.53 -2.73 12.78
CA VAL A 93 14.45 -1.99 11.92
C VAL A 93 15.85 -2.44 12.31
N GLU A 94 16.54 -3.09 11.37
CA GLU A 94 17.99 -3.25 11.44
C GLU A 94 18.62 -1.98 10.85
N GLU A 95 19.36 -1.25 11.68
CA GLU A 95 20.22 -0.13 11.28
C GLU A 95 21.64 -0.60 10.94
#